data_AF-A0AA95MZ84-F1
#
_entry.id   AF-A0AA95MZ84-F1
#
_cell.length_a   1.000
_cell.length_b   1.000
_cell.length_c   1.000
_cell.angle_alpha   90.00
_cell.angle_beta   90.00
_cell.angle_gamma   90.00
#
_symmetry.space_group_name_H-M   'P 1'
#
loop_
_entity.id
_entity.type
_entity.pdbx_description
1 polymer ?
#
loop_
_entity_poly.entity_id
_entity_poly.type
_entity_poly.pdbx_seq_one_letter_code
_entity_poly.pdbx_strand_id
1 'polypeptide(L)'
;MRRTFHRTIIIPCLCCLFFYLGNLLIGETEAKFSSKGMLEPIEISAAIVFPSTIKQLEDSAEEIVMSMKETYQSTLLVTPGETLEELQVQLSQISASGQELYIQLDNLHRVYEEMSAYKNKIQDKDSFEYVHKGFHTVEGLRNEVQASIDFSKIEALRSIFLLKIEEVEIKNRQVIENGKETLEGSE
;
A
#
# COMPACT_ATOMS: atom_id res chain seq x y z
N MET A 1 -96.56 -21.76 -22.57
CA MET A 1 -96.30 -23.08 -21.94
C MET A 1 -94.95 -23.00 -21.23
N ARG A 2 -94.91 -23.02 -19.88
CA ARG A 2 -93.68 -22.96 -19.06
C ARG A 2 -93.03 -24.35 -19.02
N ARG A 3 -91.69 -24.42 -19.09
CA ARG A 3 -90.93 -25.63 -18.74
C ARG A 3 -89.94 -25.30 -17.62
N THR A 4 -90.13 -26.01 -16.52
CA THR A 4 -89.35 -25.99 -15.29
C THR A 4 -88.14 -26.90 -15.41
N PHE A 5 -86.98 -26.40 -14.98
CA PHE A 5 -85.74 -27.16 -14.82
C PHE A 5 -85.88 -28.25 -13.76
N HIS A 6 -85.41 -29.46 -14.04
CA HIS A 6 -85.09 -30.44 -13.01
C HIS A 6 -83.59 -30.72 -13.00
N ARG A 7 -83.06 -30.51 -11.81
CA ARG A 7 -81.69 -30.68 -11.32
C ARG A 7 -81.36 -32.18 -11.21
N THR A 8 -80.06 -32.48 -11.25
CA THR A 8 -79.38 -33.69 -10.72
C THR A 8 -78.98 -34.73 -11.77
N ILE A 9 -77.74 -34.60 -12.27
CA ILE A 9 -76.65 -35.59 -12.27
C ILE A 9 -75.44 -34.85 -12.92
N ILE A 10 -74.69 -34.10 -12.12
CA ILE A 10 -73.39 -33.52 -12.52
C ILE A 10 -72.43 -33.70 -11.34
N ILE A 11 -72.26 -34.95 -10.88
CA ILE A 11 -71.38 -35.27 -9.75
C ILE A 11 -70.14 -36.11 -10.13
N PRO A 12 -69.97 -36.75 -11.31
CA PRO A 12 -68.71 -37.43 -11.60
C PRO A 12 -67.64 -36.55 -12.28
N CYS A 13 -67.95 -35.32 -12.70
CA CYS A 13 -66.99 -34.46 -13.41
C CYS A 13 -66.20 -33.50 -12.48
N LEU A 14 -66.64 -33.31 -11.23
CA LEU A 14 -65.99 -32.38 -10.30
C LEU A 14 -64.66 -32.89 -9.73
N CYS A 15 -64.42 -34.22 -9.69
CA CYS A 15 -63.16 -34.75 -9.16
C CYS A 15 -61.95 -34.54 -10.09
N CYS A 16 -62.16 -34.43 -11.41
CA CYS A 16 -61.07 -34.23 -12.37
C CYS A 16 -60.56 -32.78 -12.43
N LEU A 17 -61.36 -31.81 -11.97
CA LEU A 17 -60.97 -30.39 -11.97
C LEU A 17 -60.04 -30.02 -10.80
N PHE A 18 -60.11 -30.73 -9.66
CA PHE A 18 -59.27 -30.40 -8.51
C PHE A 18 -57.81 -30.83 -8.65
N PHE A 19 -57.51 -31.91 -9.38
CA PHE A 19 -56.12 -32.34 -9.60
C PHE A 19 -55.38 -31.47 -10.64
N TYR A 20 -56.13 -30.84 -11.56
CA TYR A 20 -55.58 -29.84 -12.48
C TYR A 20 -55.29 -28.50 -11.77
N LEU A 21 -56.12 -28.10 -10.81
CA LEU A 21 -55.88 -26.90 -10.00
C LEU A 21 -54.72 -27.05 -9.01
N GLY A 22 -54.42 -28.27 -8.54
CA GLY A 22 -53.31 -28.52 -7.59
C GLY A 22 -51.91 -28.43 -8.21
N ASN A 23 -51.75 -28.73 -9.50
CA ASN A 23 -50.46 -28.59 -10.19
C ASN A 23 -50.14 -27.16 -10.64
N LEU A 24 -51.07 -26.21 -10.47
CA LEU A 24 -50.77 -24.78 -10.64
C LEU A 24 -50.21 -24.13 -9.35
N LEU A 25 -50.17 -24.87 -8.24
CA LEU A 25 -49.80 -24.35 -6.92
C LEU A 25 -48.43 -24.83 -6.41
N ILE A 26 -47.70 -25.64 -7.18
CA ILE A 26 -46.35 -26.09 -6.84
C ILE A 26 -45.48 -25.88 -8.07
N GLY A 27 -44.72 -24.78 -8.08
CA GLY A 27 -43.79 -24.49 -9.17
C GLY A 27 -43.25 -23.07 -9.30
N GLU A 28 -43.66 -22.10 -8.48
CA GLU A 28 -42.98 -20.80 -8.42
C GLU A 28 -42.73 -20.37 -6.97
N THR A 29 -41.74 -21.02 -6.34
CA THR A 29 -40.82 -20.25 -5.49
C THR A 29 -39.67 -19.72 -6.35
N GLU A 30 -39.98 -19.25 -7.56
CA GLU A 30 -39.11 -18.28 -8.19
C GLU A 30 -39.28 -17.00 -7.39
N ALA A 31 -38.21 -16.59 -6.72
CA ALA A 31 -38.10 -15.26 -6.15
C ALA A 31 -38.29 -14.24 -7.29
N LYS A 32 -39.53 -13.83 -7.53
CA LYS A 32 -39.86 -12.69 -8.39
C LYS A 32 -39.36 -11.44 -7.69
N PHE A 33 -38.10 -11.11 -7.92
CA PHE A 33 -37.62 -9.75 -7.76
C PHE A 33 -38.48 -8.88 -8.69
N SER A 34 -39.27 -8.00 -8.09
CA SER A 34 -40.05 -7.01 -8.83
C SER A 34 -39.11 -6.18 -9.69
N SER A 35 -39.15 -6.39 -11.02
CA SER A 35 -38.42 -5.57 -11.99
C SER A 35 -39.10 -4.22 -12.27
N LYS A 36 -40.04 -3.80 -11.40
CA LYS A 36 -40.76 -2.52 -11.50
C LYS A 36 -40.81 -1.80 -10.16
N GLY A 37 -39.65 -1.64 -9.55
CA GLY A 37 -39.17 -0.29 -9.29
C GLY A 37 -37.92 -0.17 -10.12
N MET A 38 -37.84 0.81 -11.01
CA MET A 38 -36.53 1.37 -11.34
C MET A 38 -36.09 2.06 -10.05
N LEU A 39 -35.70 1.26 -9.04
CA LEU A 39 -34.83 1.75 -8.00
C LEU A 39 -33.68 2.32 -8.82
N GLU A 40 -33.46 3.63 -8.72
CA GLU A 40 -32.16 4.19 -9.06
C GLU A 40 -31.13 3.15 -8.63
N PRO A 41 -30.22 2.73 -9.53
CA PRO A 41 -29.24 1.71 -9.18
C PRO A 41 -28.76 2.10 -7.79
N ILE A 42 -29.01 1.24 -6.80
CA ILE A 42 -28.48 1.47 -5.46
C ILE A 42 -27.00 1.56 -5.76
N GLU A 43 -26.48 2.78 -5.81
CA GLU A 43 -25.07 3.02 -5.82
C GLU A 43 -24.65 2.30 -4.58
N ILE A 44 -24.04 1.13 -4.77
CA ILE A 44 -23.48 0.36 -3.67
C ILE A 44 -22.45 1.33 -3.13
N SER A 45 -22.88 2.09 -2.11
CA SER A 45 -22.17 3.24 -1.60
C SER A 45 -20.76 2.76 -1.37
N ALA A 46 -19.82 3.42 -2.03
CA ALA A 46 -18.41 3.11 -2.00
C ALA A 46 -18.02 2.68 -0.58
N ALA A 47 -17.18 1.64 -0.47
CA ALA A 47 -16.70 1.08 0.78
C ALA A 47 -16.59 2.16 1.87
N ILE A 48 -17.38 2.02 2.94
CA ILE A 48 -17.42 2.98 4.04
C ILE A 48 -15.99 3.15 4.54
N VAL A 49 -15.41 4.33 4.30
CA VAL A 49 -14.06 4.65 4.75
C VAL A 49 -14.14 4.99 6.22
N PHE A 50 -13.66 4.13 7.10
CA PHE A 50 -13.74 4.41 8.53
C PHE A 50 -12.71 5.47 8.95
N PRO A 51 -13.06 6.41 9.85
CA PRO A 51 -12.10 7.38 10.37
C PRO A 51 -10.85 6.72 10.98
N SER A 52 -10.99 5.55 11.59
CA SER A 52 -9.87 4.77 12.12
C SER A 52 -8.89 4.32 11.03
N THR A 53 -9.38 3.98 9.83
CA THR A 53 -8.54 3.59 8.70
C THR A 53 -7.70 4.77 8.22
N ILE A 54 -8.30 5.96 8.12
CA ILE A 54 -7.56 7.19 7.77
C ILE A 54 -6.51 7.49 8.82
N LYS A 55 -6.86 7.41 10.11
CA LYS A 55 -5.93 7.67 11.19
C LYS A 55 -4.74 6.70 11.19
N GLN A 56 -4.99 5.41 10.93
CA GLN A 56 -3.92 4.41 10.79
C GLN A 56 -2.95 4.74 9.64
N LEU A 57 -3.47 5.23 8.51
CA LEU A 57 -2.63 5.65 7.39
C LEU A 57 -1.83 6.91 7.71
N GLU A 58 -2.44 7.89 8.41
CA GLU A 58 -1.71 9.06 8.92
C GLU A 58 -0.57 8.65 9.87
N ASP A 59 -0.87 7.82 10.87
CA ASP A 59 0.11 7.36 11.86
C ASP A 59 1.24 6.58 11.19
N SER A 60 0.92 5.72 10.22
CA SER A 60 1.92 4.99 9.43
C SER A 60 2.80 5.93 8.62
N ALA A 61 2.23 6.95 7.97
CA ALA A 61 3.02 7.94 7.25
C ALA A 61 3.95 8.73 8.19
N GLU A 62 3.47 9.15 9.36
CA GLU A 62 4.25 9.85 10.37
C GLU A 62 5.44 9.00 10.86
N GLU A 63 5.20 7.72 11.17
CA GLU A 63 6.24 6.78 11.59
C GLU A 63 7.30 6.57 10.51
N ILE A 64 6.87 6.38 9.26
CA ILE A 64 7.78 6.23 8.12
C ILE A 64 8.65 7.49 7.97
N VAL A 65 8.06 8.69 7.97
CA VAL A 65 8.82 9.94 7.82
C VAL A 65 9.79 10.17 8.97
N MET A 66 9.38 9.85 10.20
CA MET A 66 10.26 9.95 11.38
C MET A 66 11.48 9.03 11.22
N SER A 67 11.23 7.76 10.89
CA SER A 67 12.30 6.78 10.67
C SER A 67 13.22 7.18 9.51
N MET A 68 12.67 7.67 8.40
CA MET A 68 13.47 8.15 7.27
C MET A 68 14.42 9.29 7.67
N LYS A 69 13.92 10.26 8.46
CA LYS A 69 14.76 11.37 8.93
C LYS A 69 15.87 10.87 9.85
N GLU A 70 15.57 9.96 10.77
CA GLU A 70 16.56 9.38 11.68
C GLU A 70 17.64 8.59 10.93
N THR A 71 17.25 7.72 10.00
CA THR A 71 18.17 6.95 9.15
C THR A 71 19.02 7.88 8.30
N TYR A 72 18.43 8.92 7.71
CA TYR A 72 19.17 9.89 6.90
C TYR A 72 20.21 10.66 7.74
N GLN A 73 19.81 11.23 8.88
CA GLN A 73 20.72 12.00 9.73
C GLN A 73 21.84 11.13 10.29
N SER A 74 21.53 9.93 10.78
CA SER A 74 22.54 9.01 11.30
C SER A 74 23.55 8.58 10.22
N THR A 75 23.09 8.35 8.99
CA THR A 75 23.96 8.01 7.87
C THR A 75 24.93 9.15 7.53
N LEU A 76 24.45 10.39 7.53
CA LEU A 76 25.29 11.56 7.24
C LEU A 76 26.35 11.85 8.33
N LEU A 77 26.17 11.32 9.54
CA LEU A 77 27.13 11.46 10.64
C LEU A 77 28.26 10.42 10.59
N VAL A 78 28.19 9.44 9.68
CA VAL A 78 29.22 8.40 9.56
C VAL A 78 30.51 9.01 9.01
N THR A 79 31.58 8.96 9.81
CA THR A 79 32.91 9.46 9.44
C THR A 79 33.85 8.32 9.05
N PRO A 80 34.68 8.47 8.01
CA PRO A 80 35.64 7.44 7.60
C PRO A 80 36.60 7.03 8.72
N GLY A 81 36.69 5.74 9.00
CA GLY A 81 37.71 5.15 9.87
C GLY A 81 39.12 5.19 9.27
N GLU A 82 40.10 4.67 10.01
CA GLU A 82 41.51 4.69 9.59
C GLU A 82 41.92 3.38 8.93
N THR A 83 41.30 2.27 9.33
CA THR A 83 41.64 0.93 8.84
C THR A 83 40.74 0.51 7.67
N LEU A 84 41.26 -0.40 6.84
CA LEU A 84 40.50 -0.96 5.72
C LEU A 84 39.23 -1.68 6.19
N GLU A 85 39.31 -2.42 7.29
CA GLU A 85 38.18 -3.16 7.86
C GLU A 85 37.07 -2.21 8.33
N GLU A 86 37.42 -1.15 9.08
CA GLU A 86 36.46 -0.14 9.52
C GLU A 86 35.76 0.53 8.32
N LEU A 87 36.52 0.93 7.31
CA LEU A 87 35.98 1.58 6.12
C LEU A 87 35.00 0.68 5.36
N GLN A 88 35.32 -0.62 5.22
CA GLN A 88 34.44 -1.59 4.55
C GLN A 88 33.14 -1.81 5.32
N VAL A 89 33.22 -1.93 6.66
CA VAL A 89 32.03 -2.06 7.53
C VAL A 89 31.15 -0.81 7.42
N GLN A 90 31.74 0.38 7.51
CA GLN A 90 31.02 1.65 7.41
C GLN A 90 30.40 1.86 6.02
N LEU A 91 31.10 1.50 4.95
CA LEU A 91 30.57 1.53 3.58
C LEU A 91 29.35 0.61 3.42
N SER A 92 29.40 -0.58 4.02
CA SER A 92 28.28 -1.52 4.04
C SER A 92 27.08 -0.93 4.78
N GLN A 93 27.31 -0.30 5.93
CA GLN A 93 26.27 0.40 6.70
C GLN A 93 25.62 1.54 5.89
N ILE A 94 26.42 2.42 5.28
CA ILE A 94 25.92 3.51 4.43
C ILE A 94 25.06 2.96 3.27
N SER A 95 25.51 1.86 2.65
CA SER A 95 24.78 1.22 1.56
C SER A 95 23.46 0.60 2.02
N ALA A 96 23.44 -0.03 3.19
CA ALA A 96 22.24 -0.59 3.79
C ALA A 96 21.23 0.51 4.15
N SER A 97 21.68 1.59 4.80
CA SER A 97 20.83 2.73 5.12
C SER A 97 20.27 3.42 3.86
N GLY A 98 21.07 3.51 2.79
CA GLY A 98 20.59 4.00 1.50
C GLY A 98 19.46 3.15 0.93
N GLN A 99 19.58 1.82 0.98
CA GLN A 99 18.51 0.90 0.55
C GLN A 99 17.27 1.00 1.43
N GLU A 100 17.44 1.10 2.74
CA GLU A 100 16.34 1.28 3.70
C GLU A 100 15.54 2.55 3.39
N LEU A 101 16.20 3.68 3.12
CA LEU A 101 15.54 4.93 2.74
C LEU A 101 14.71 4.79 1.46
N TYR A 102 15.18 4.03 0.46
CA TYR A 102 14.39 3.77 -0.75
C TYR A 102 13.15 2.90 -0.47
N ILE A 103 13.28 1.88 0.39
CA ILE A 103 12.15 1.03 0.79
C ILE A 103 11.11 1.87 1.55
N GLN A 104 11.55 2.71 2.47
CA GLN A 104 10.67 3.60 3.23
C GLN A 104 9.98 4.63 2.32
N LEU A 105 10.67 5.16 1.31
CA LEU A 105 10.08 6.04 0.32
C LEU A 105 8.98 5.36 -0.50
N ASP A 106 9.18 4.10 -0.92
CA ASP A 106 8.14 3.31 -1.60
C ASP A 106 6.94 3.08 -0.69
N ASN A 107 7.18 2.74 0.59
CA ASN A 107 6.11 2.56 1.57
C ASN A 107 5.30 3.84 1.79
N LEU A 108 5.97 5.00 1.93
CA LEU A 108 5.29 6.30 2.04
C LEU A 108 4.47 6.60 0.79
N HIS A 109 4.99 6.25 -0.39
CA HIS A 109 4.25 6.41 -1.64
C HIS A 109 2.98 5.57 -1.68
N ARG A 110 3.04 4.30 -1.24
CA ARG A 110 1.87 3.41 -1.13
C ARG A 110 0.80 3.97 -0.19
N VAL A 111 1.21 4.48 0.97
CA VAL A 111 0.28 5.12 1.92
C VAL A 111 -0.41 6.33 1.28
N TYR A 112 0.35 7.15 0.54
CA TYR A 112 -0.20 8.27 -0.23
C TYR A 112 -1.18 7.82 -1.31
N GLU A 113 -0.86 6.78 -2.08
CA GLU A 113 -1.75 6.23 -3.11
C GLU A 113 -3.05 5.69 -2.52
N GLU A 114 -2.98 4.98 -1.39
CA GLU A 114 -4.16 4.47 -0.70
C GLU A 114 -5.04 5.61 -0.18
N MET A 115 -4.44 6.62 0.45
CA MET A 115 -5.13 7.81 0.92
C MET A 115 -5.80 8.59 -0.23
N SER A 116 -5.10 8.71 -1.37
CA SER A 116 -5.62 9.31 -2.60
C SER A 116 -6.81 8.51 -3.15
N ALA A 117 -6.74 7.18 -3.13
CA ALA A 117 -7.82 6.31 -3.56
C ALA A 117 -9.08 6.50 -2.71
N TYR A 118 -8.95 6.65 -1.39
CA TYR A 118 -10.09 6.97 -0.52
C TYR A 118 -10.67 8.34 -0.83
N LYS A 119 -9.83 9.38 -0.92
CA LYS A 119 -10.26 10.74 -1.30
C LYS A 119 -11.04 10.76 -2.62
N ASN A 120 -10.58 10.01 -3.64
CA ASN A 120 -11.20 10.01 -4.96
C ASN A 120 -12.52 9.22 -5.03
N LYS A 121 -12.79 8.33 -4.07
CA LYS A 121 -14.04 7.55 -4.00
C LYS A 121 -15.18 8.31 -3.31
N ILE A 122 -14.87 9.43 -2.67
CA ILE A 122 -15.82 10.22 -1.89
C ILE A 122 -16.44 11.30 -2.78
N GLN A 123 -17.77 11.30 -2.86
CA GLN A 123 -18.52 12.29 -3.63
C GLN A 123 -18.99 13.48 -2.78
N ASP A 124 -19.27 13.25 -1.50
CA ASP A 124 -19.70 14.27 -0.54
C ASP A 124 -18.53 14.72 0.34
N LYS A 125 -18.10 15.98 0.19
CA LYS A 125 -16.95 16.51 0.92
C LYS A 125 -17.23 16.78 2.40
N ASP A 126 -18.47 17.15 2.74
CA ASP A 126 -18.79 17.63 4.09
C ASP A 126 -18.90 16.46 5.08
N SER A 127 -19.47 15.33 4.64
CA SER A 127 -19.58 14.12 5.47
C SER A 127 -18.23 13.39 5.69
N PHE A 128 -17.20 13.74 4.92
CA PHE A 128 -15.92 13.02 4.89
C PHE A 128 -14.71 13.95 5.01
N GLU A 129 -14.85 15.09 5.71
CA GLU A 129 -13.77 16.05 5.94
C GLU A 129 -12.50 15.39 6.49
N TYR A 130 -12.64 14.38 7.35
CA TYR A 130 -11.51 13.64 7.91
C TYR A 130 -10.64 12.95 6.85
N VAL A 131 -11.22 12.50 5.74
CA VAL A 131 -10.46 11.88 4.63
C VAL A 131 -9.67 12.94 3.87
N HIS A 132 -10.27 14.09 3.62
CA HIS A 132 -9.58 15.21 2.98
C HIS A 132 -8.44 15.74 3.85
N LYS A 133 -8.67 15.87 5.16
CA LYS A 133 -7.64 16.26 6.12
C LYS A 133 -6.51 15.25 6.14
N GLY A 134 -6.81 13.96 6.28
CA GLY A 134 -5.81 12.89 6.29
C GLY A 134 -4.99 12.84 5.01
N PHE A 135 -5.63 13.04 3.85
CA PHE A 135 -4.91 13.19 2.58
C PHE A 135 -3.91 14.34 2.59
N HIS A 136 -4.32 15.52 3.04
CA HIS A 136 -3.41 16.67 3.10
C HIS A 136 -2.30 16.49 4.13
N THR A 137 -2.55 15.80 5.25
CA THR A 137 -1.51 15.41 6.20
C THR A 137 -0.43 14.56 5.51
N VAL A 138 -0.82 13.47 4.86
CA VAL A 138 0.11 12.55 4.17
C VAL A 138 0.81 13.22 2.98
N GLU A 139 0.10 14.05 2.22
CA GLU A 139 0.68 14.87 1.14
C GLU A 139 1.76 15.83 1.68
N GLY A 140 1.49 16.48 2.82
CA GLY A 140 2.44 17.34 3.51
C GLY A 140 3.70 16.59 3.93
N LEU A 141 3.54 15.41 4.55
CA LEU A 141 4.63 14.53 4.97
C LEU A 141 5.50 14.08 3.78
N ARG A 142 4.89 13.70 2.66
CA ARG A 142 5.60 13.35 1.43
C ARG A 142 6.42 14.53 0.89
N ASN A 143 5.82 15.72 0.86
CA ASN A 143 6.50 16.92 0.39
C ASN A 143 7.66 17.30 1.32
N GLU A 144 7.51 17.09 2.62
CA GLU A 144 8.57 17.29 3.60
C GLU A 144 9.76 16.34 3.36
N VAL A 145 9.50 15.04 3.14
CA VAL A 145 10.56 14.08 2.77
C VAL A 145 11.28 14.52 1.51
N GLN A 146 10.55 14.93 0.47
CA GLN A 146 11.13 15.39 -0.79
C GLN A 146 12.01 16.65 -0.61
N ALA A 147 11.67 17.52 0.35
CA ALA A 147 12.45 18.72 0.63
C ALA A 147 13.65 18.46 1.56
N SER A 148 13.55 17.49 2.47
CA SER A 148 14.51 17.28 3.56
C SER A 148 15.55 16.18 3.28
N ILE A 149 15.20 15.17 2.49
CA ILE A 149 16.06 14.02 2.21
C ILE A 149 16.66 14.14 0.81
N ASP A 150 17.97 14.37 0.78
CA ASP A 150 18.75 14.43 -0.46
C ASP A 150 19.58 13.15 -0.61
N PHE A 151 19.06 12.21 -1.42
CA PHE A 151 19.72 10.94 -1.72
C PHE A 151 21.09 11.13 -2.40
N SER A 152 21.33 12.26 -3.09
CA SER A 152 22.62 12.51 -3.71
C SER A 152 23.74 12.68 -2.68
N LYS A 153 23.42 13.13 -1.46
CA LYS A 153 24.40 13.21 -0.36
C LYS A 153 24.82 11.84 0.16
N ILE A 154 23.90 10.88 0.19
CA ILE A 154 24.21 9.50 0.56
C ILE A 154 25.14 8.87 -0.49
N GLU A 155 24.85 9.12 -1.77
CA GLU A 155 25.71 8.67 -2.86
C GLU A 155 27.10 9.32 -2.83
N ALA A 156 27.17 10.63 -2.57
CA ALA A 156 28.45 11.33 -2.41
C ALA A 156 29.24 10.77 -1.23
N LEU A 157 28.59 10.50 -0.10
CA LEU A 157 29.22 9.88 1.07
C LEU A 157 29.78 8.50 0.71
N ARG A 158 28.98 7.66 0.02
CA ARG A 158 29.42 6.35 -0.46
C ARG A 158 30.66 6.45 -1.35
N SER A 159 30.70 7.42 -2.27
CA SER A 159 31.86 7.67 -3.13
C SER A 159 33.10 8.09 -2.33
N ILE A 160 32.96 8.93 -1.30
CA ILE A 160 34.08 9.32 -0.43
C ILE A 160 34.69 8.08 0.25
N PHE A 161 33.85 7.18 0.75
CA PHE A 161 34.30 5.93 1.38
C PHE A 161 35.02 5.01 0.39
N LEU A 162 34.48 4.85 -0.82
CA LEU A 162 35.12 4.05 -1.88
C LEU A 162 36.51 4.59 -2.25
N LEU A 163 36.64 5.91 -2.42
CA LEU A 163 37.93 6.55 -2.69
C LEU A 163 38.91 6.36 -1.54
N LYS A 164 38.43 6.42 -0.29
CA LYS A 164 39.28 6.24 0.89
C LYS A 164 39.81 4.81 1.01
N ILE A 165 38.97 3.82 0.71
CA ILE A 165 39.36 2.41 0.65
C ILE A 165 40.46 2.21 -0.39
N GLU A 166 40.27 2.73 -1.60
CA GLU A 166 41.26 2.64 -2.67
C GLU A 166 42.61 3.28 -2.26
N GLU A 167 42.57 4.46 -1.63
CA GLU A 167 43.77 5.13 -1.11
C GLU A 167 44.53 4.24 -0.10
N VAL A 168 43.82 3.62 0.84
CA VAL A 168 44.41 2.74 1.86
C VAL A 168 44.99 1.46 1.24
N GLU A 169 44.29 0.86 0.28
CA GLU A 169 44.76 -0.34 -0.42
C GLU A 169 46.04 -0.08 -1.23
N ILE A 170 46.11 1.06 -1.93
CA ILE A 170 47.31 1.47 -2.68
C ILE A 170 48.50 1.66 -1.72
N LYS A 171 48.29 2.37 -0.60
CA LYS A 171 49.34 2.57 0.41
C LYS A 171 49.84 1.24 0.98
N ASN A 172 48.93 0.34 1.33
CA ASN A 172 49.30 -0.97 1.85
C ASN A 172 50.12 -1.79 0.84
N ARG A 173 49.76 -1.73 -0.45
CA ARG A 173 50.52 -2.40 -1.52
C ARG A 173 51.94 -1.83 -1.66
N GLN A 174 52.08 -0.51 -1.68
CA GLN A 174 53.39 0.15 -1.78
C GLN A 174 54.30 -0.17 -0.59
N VAL A 175 53.76 -0.26 0.62
CA VAL A 175 54.54 -0.68 1.81
C VAL A 175 55.05 -2.12 1.66
N ILE A 176 54.24 -3.03 1.13
CA ILE A 176 54.63 -4.42 0.89
C ILE A 176 55.72 -4.52 -0.18
N GLU A 177 55.61 -3.75 -1.28
CA GLU A 177 56.59 -3.73 -2.37
C GLU A 177 57.94 -3.16 -1.90
N ASN A 178 57.94 -1.99 -1.24
CA ASN A 178 59.16 -1.37 -0.71
C ASN A 178 59.84 -2.23 0.37
N GLY A 179 59.06 -2.95 1.20
CA GLY A 179 59.61 -3.85 2.22
C GLY A 179 60.30 -5.08 1.63
N LYS A 180 59.88 -5.55 0.46
CA LYS A 180 60.52 -6.68 -0.25
C LYS A 180 61.84 -6.28 -0.90
N GLU A 181 61.90 -5.11 -1.54
CA GLU A 181 63.14 -4.61 -2.17
C GLU A 181 64.27 -4.38 -1.15
N THR A 182 63.96 -3.95 0.08
CA THR A 182 64.98 -3.80 1.13
C THR A 182 65.58 -5.12 1.63
N LEU A 183 64.87 -6.25 1.46
CA LEU A 183 65.35 -7.57 1.89
C LEU A 183 66.17 -8.28 0.81
N GLU A 184 65.90 -8.04 -0.47
CA GLU A 184 66.67 -8.63 -1.59
C GLU A 184 67.97 -7.88 -1.91
N GLY A 185 68.15 -6.64 -1.45
CA GLY A 185 69.37 -5.85 -1.65
C GLY A 185 70.49 -6.04 -0.60
N SER A 186 70.35 -7.01 0.31
CA SER A 186 71.26 -7.22 1.45
C SER A 186 72.08 -8.53 1.41
N GLU A 187 72.13 -9.23 0.28
CA GLU A 187 72.97 -10.44 0.06
C GLU A 187 74.24 -10.16 -0.75
#